data_AF-A0A1W9SJU6-F1
#
_entry.id   AF-A0A1W9SJU6-F1
#
_cell.length_a   1.000
_cell.length_b   1.000
_cell.length_c   1.000
_cell.angle_alpha   90.00
_cell.angle_beta   90.00
_cell.angle_gamma   90.00
#
_symmetry.space_group_name_H-M   'P 1'
#
loop_
_entity.id
_entity.type
_entity.pdbx_description
1 polymer ?
#
loop_
_entity_poly.entity_id
_entity_poly.type
_entity_poly.pdbx_seq_one_letter_code
_entity_poly.pdbx_strand_id
1 'polypeptide(L)'
;MEDFFKKFIYTGVGWLSVTTEKFKKTIDGFISDGKISESEGKKIVDDFLKNTETKKDEIETQFGSVVDKVIKSFSFATTAELETLEKKIAELEAAVAKKETTQKKETTQKKETTAKSKTTAKPKTTKKTTKK
;
A
#
# COMPACT_ATOMS: atom_id res chain seq x y z
N MET A 1 -9.44 -4.07 -7.38
CA MET A 1 -8.29 -4.93 -7.04
C MET A 1 -8.71 -6.08 -6.13
N GLU A 2 -9.21 -5.80 -4.92
CA GLU A 2 -9.58 -6.86 -3.95
C GLU A 2 -10.44 -8.00 -4.49
N ASP A 3 -11.48 -7.72 -5.28
CA ASP A 3 -12.37 -8.77 -5.79
C ASP A 3 -11.69 -9.74 -6.76
N PHE A 4 -10.64 -9.30 -7.47
CA PHE A 4 -9.81 -10.18 -8.27
C PHE A 4 -8.92 -11.06 -7.39
N PHE A 5 -8.34 -10.51 -6.32
CA PHE A 5 -7.56 -11.29 -5.35
C PHE A 5 -8.46 -12.31 -4.61
N LYS A 6 -9.63 -11.89 -4.13
CA LYS A 6 -10.64 -12.76 -3.49
C LYS A 6 -11.05 -13.88 -4.46
N LYS A 7 -11.41 -13.57 -5.72
CA LYS A 7 -11.71 -14.58 -6.74
C LYS A 7 -10.53 -15.51 -7.01
N PHE A 8 -9.30 -14.99 -7.11
CA PHE A 8 -8.10 -15.80 -7.33
C PHE A 8 -7.85 -16.76 -6.16
N ILE A 9 -8.00 -16.33 -4.91
CA ILE A 9 -7.90 -17.21 -3.73
C ILE A 9 -9.02 -18.27 -3.75
N TYR A 10 -10.28 -17.88 -3.97
CA TYR A 10 -11.41 -18.82 -4.06
C TYR A 10 -11.25 -19.85 -5.18
N THR A 11 -10.66 -19.48 -6.32
CA THR A 11 -10.35 -20.41 -7.43
C THR A 11 -9.09 -21.24 -7.15
N GLY A 12 -8.09 -20.66 -6.48
CA GLY A 12 -6.78 -21.27 -6.20
C GLY A 12 -6.75 -22.23 -5.02
N VAL A 13 -7.71 -22.15 -4.09
CA VAL A 13 -7.85 -23.07 -2.94
C VAL A 13 -7.87 -24.55 -3.36
N GLY A 14 -8.40 -24.88 -4.54
CA GLY A 14 -8.38 -26.24 -5.08
C GLY A 14 -6.97 -26.78 -5.35
N TRP A 15 -6.03 -25.92 -5.75
CA TRP A 15 -4.63 -26.30 -6.00
C TRP A 15 -3.80 -26.31 -4.70
N LEU A 16 -4.04 -25.37 -3.80
CA LEU A 16 -3.40 -25.34 -2.47
C LEU A 16 -3.81 -26.53 -1.58
N SER A 17 -4.92 -27.19 -1.89
CA SER A 17 -5.39 -28.41 -1.19
C SER A 17 -4.55 -29.65 -1.49
N VAL A 18 -3.52 -29.57 -2.35
CA VAL A 18 -2.56 -30.68 -2.59
C VAL A 18 -1.55 -30.75 -1.45
N THR A 19 -2.03 -31.15 -0.27
CA THR A 19 -1.19 -31.55 0.87
C THR A 19 -0.55 -32.92 0.59
N THR A 20 0.59 -33.22 1.23
CA THR A 20 1.27 -34.53 1.20
C THR A 20 0.31 -35.72 1.32
N GLU A 21 -0.71 -35.64 2.18
CA GLU A 21 -1.69 -36.71 2.37
C GLU A 21 -2.65 -36.88 1.18
N LYS A 22 -3.07 -35.78 0.53
CA LYS A 22 -3.83 -35.83 -0.73
C LYS A 22 -2.96 -36.35 -1.86
N PHE A 23 -1.70 -35.91 -1.94
CA PHE A 23 -0.73 -36.39 -2.94
C PHE A 23 -0.49 -37.90 -2.79
N LYS A 24 -0.19 -38.37 -1.58
CA LYS A 24 -0.04 -39.80 -1.28
C LYS A 24 -1.29 -40.59 -1.66
N LYS A 25 -2.49 -40.11 -1.28
CA LYS A 25 -3.76 -40.77 -1.63
C LYS A 25 -4.02 -40.83 -3.14
N THR A 26 -3.56 -39.85 -3.91
CA THR A 26 -3.57 -39.92 -5.38
C THR A 26 -2.63 -41.00 -5.89
N ILE A 27 -1.39 -41.07 -5.41
CA ILE A 27 -0.41 -42.10 -5.81
C ILE A 27 -0.88 -43.51 -5.42
N ASP A 28 -1.40 -43.68 -4.20
CA ASP A 28 -2.01 -44.93 -3.72
C ASP A 28 -3.19 -45.35 -4.63
N GLY A 29 -3.95 -44.38 -5.17
CA GLY A 29 -5.00 -44.63 -6.18
C GLY A 29 -4.44 -45.11 -7.52
N PHE A 30 -3.33 -44.53 -8.00
CA PHE A 30 -2.67 -45.00 -9.22
C PHE A 30 -2.06 -46.40 -9.08
N ILE A 31 -1.60 -46.77 -7.88
CA ILE A 31 -1.21 -48.15 -7.54
C ILE A 31 -2.44 -49.07 -7.63
N SER A 32 -3.54 -48.69 -6.98
CA SER A 32 -4.78 -49.50 -6.97
C SER A 32 -5.41 -49.67 -8.36
N ASP A 33 -5.24 -48.69 -9.25
CA ASP A 33 -5.64 -48.74 -10.66
C ASP A 33 -4.70 -49.62 -11.52
N GLY A 34 -3.61 -50.15 -10.95
CA GLY A 34 -2.60 -50.92 -11.67
C GLY A 34 -1.73 -50.09 -12.65
N LYS A 35 -1.78 -48.76 -12.56
CA LYS A 35 -1.04 -47.84 -13.46
C LYS A 35 0.43 -47.68 -13.07
N ILE A 36 0.77 -47.92 -11.81
CA ILE A 36 2.11 -47.76 -11.22
C ILE A 36 2.32 -48.90 -10.22
N SER A 37 3.54 -49.41 -10.08
CA SER A 37 3.85 -50.43 -9.06
C SER A 37 3.87 -49.83 -7.64
N GLU A 38 3.61 -50.64 -6.60
CA GLU A 38 3.75 -50.21 -5.19
C GLU A 38 5.14 -49.62 -4.88
N SER A 39 6.18 -50.21 -5.49
CA SER A 39 7.58 -49.78 -5.33
C SER A 39 7.82 -48.40 -5.94
N GLU A 40 7.33 -48.13 -7.15
CA GLU A 40 7.43 -46.82 -7.78
C GLU A 40 6.59 -45.77 -7.05
N GLY A 41 5.36 -46.08 -6.65
CA GLY A 41 4.51 -45.11 -5.97
C GLY A 41 5.08 -44.69 -4.61
N LYS A 42 5.62 -45.64 -3.82
CA LYS A 42 6.40 -45.32 -2.60
C LYS A 42 7.60 -44.43 -2.92
N LYS A 43 8.38 -44.78 -3.95
CA LYS A 43 9.55 -44.00 -4.35
C LYS A 43 9.19 -42.58 -4.78
N ILE A 44 8.10 -42.38 -5.52
CA ILE A 44 7.61 -41.05 -5.92
C ILE A 44 7.25 -40.19 -4.71
N VAL A 45 6.60 -40.77 -3.69
CA VAL A 45 6.25 -40.05 -2.45
C VAL A 45 7.50 -39.73 -1.62
N ASP A 46 8.42 -40.68 -1.46
CA ASP A 46 9.68 -40.48 -0.74
C ASP A 46 10.59 -39.46 -1.42
N ASP A 47 10.71 -39.51 -2.75
CA ASP A 47 11.49 -38.54 -3.53
C ASP A 47 10.83 -37.16 -3.48
N PHE A 48 9.50 -37.05 -3.51
CA PHE A 48 8.80 -35.77 -3.32
C PHE A 48 9.07 -35.16 -1.93
N LEU A 49 8.98 -35.96 -0.87
CA LEU A 49 9.27 -35.54 0.50
C LEU A 49 10.72 -35.07 0.65
N LYS A 50 11.70 -35.88 0.23
CA LYS A 50 13.13 -35.55 0.31
C LYS A 50 13.49 -34.31 -0.51
N ASN A 51 12.95 -34.17 -1.73
CA ASN A 51 13.17 -32.97 -2.54
C ASN A 51 12.53 -31.74 -1.89
N THR A 52 11.36 -31.87 -1.25
CA THR A 52 10.72 -30.76 -0.54
C THR A 52 11.52 -30.32 0.68
N GLU A 53 11.99 -31.27 1.51
CA GLU A 53 12.83 -30.94 2.68
C GLU A 53 14.17 -30.30 2.27
N THR A 54 14.88 -30.91 1.32
CA THR A 54 16.20 -30.40 0.88
C THR A 54 16.12 -29.08 0.11
N LYS A 55 15.00 -28.79 -0.56
CA LYS A 55 14.79 -27.54 -1.30
C LYS A 55 13.96 -26.50 -0.56
N LYS A 56 13.51 -26.77 0.67
CA LYS A 56 12.65 -25.85 1.44
C LYS A 56 13.26 -24.44 1.51
N ASP A 57 14.52 -24.34 1.90
CA ASP A 57 15.19 -23.04 2.10
C ASP A 57 15.52 -22.35 0.77
N GLU A 58 15.79 -23.12 -0.29
CA GLU A 58 15.96 -22.62 -1.66
C GLU A 58 14.63 -22.06 -2.20
N ILE A 59 13.51 -22.77 -1.95
CA ILE A 59 12.15 -22.35 -2.31
C ILE A 59 11.75 -21.11 -1.52
N GLU A 60 11.97 -21.04 -0.21
CA GLU A 60 11.68 -19.85 0.60
C GLU A 60 12.45 -18.63 0.10
N THR A 61 13.74 -18.80 -0.22
CA THR A 61 14.59 -17.72 -0.75
C THR A 61 14.13 -17.25 -2.14
N GLN A 62 13.85 -18.18 -3.06
CA GLN A 62 13.36 -17.82 -4.40
C GLN A 62 11.95 -17.22 -4.36
N PHE A 63 11.05 -17.78 -3.54
CA PHE A 63 9.70 -17.30 -3.36
C PHE A 63 9.69 -15.88 -2.79
N GLY A 64 10.50 -15.61 -1.76
CA GLY A 64 10.72 -14.27 -1.23
C GLY A 64 11.18 -13.29 -2.33
N SER A 65 12.19 -13.66 -3.12
CA SER A 65 12.67 -12.82 -4.25
C SER A 65 11.62 -12.57 -5.33
N VAL A 66 10.78 -13.56 -5.64
CA VAL A 66 9.68 -13.41 -6.61
C VAL A 66 8.58 -12.50 -6.07
N VAL A 67 8.15 -12.69 -4.81
CA VAL A 67 7.15 -11.83 -4.15
C VAL A 67 7.65 -10.39 -4.07
N ASP A 68 8.90 -10.17 -3.67
CA ASP A 68 9.56 -8.86 -3.64
C ASP A 68 9.54 -8.17 -5.02
N LYS A 69 9.88 -8.91 -6.09
CA LYS A 69 9.86 -8.41 -7.47
C LYS A 69 8.45 -8.05 -7.91
N VAL A 70 7.44 -8.86 -7.56
CA VAL A 70 6.03 -8.58 -7.88
C VAL A 70 5.55 -7.33 -7.16
N ILE A 71 5.80 -7.19 -5.85
CA ILE A 71 5.45 -6.00 -5.05
C ILE A 71 6.08 -4.74 -5.67
N LYS A 72 7.38 -4.78 -5.95
CA LYS A 72 8.14 -3.66 -6.57
C LYS A 72 7.66 -3.34 -7.98
N SER A 73 7.31 -4.34 -8.80
CA SER A 73 6.86 -4.15 -10.19
C SER A 73 5.42 -3.66 -10.31
N PHE A 74 4.56 -3.95 -9.32
CA PHE A 74 3.16 -3.50 -9.29
C PHE A 74 2.95 -2.18 -8.53
N SER A 75 4.02 -1.49 -8.11
CA SER A 75 3.97 -0.28 -7.30
C SER A 75 3.08 -0.42 -6.06
N PHE A 76 3.08 -1.62 -5.45
CA PHE A 76 2.35 -1.84 -4.20
C PHE A 76 3.14 -1.16 -3.08
N ALA A 77 2.66 -0.01 -2.62
CA ALA A 77 3.26 0.70 -1.49
C ALA A 77 3.35 -0.26 -0.29
N THR A 78 4.56 -0.42 0.25
CA THR A 78 4.75 -1.25 1.43
C THR A 78 4.10 -0.57 2.64
N THR A 79 3.66 -1.35 3.63
CA THR A 79 3.11 -0.80 4.88
C THR A 79 4.07 0.16 5.58
N ALA A 80 5.39 -0.08 5.47
CA ALA A 80 6.42 0.82 5.98
C ALA A 80 6.47 2.18 5.23
N GLU A 81 6.29 2.18 3.90
CA GLU A 81 6.18 3.42 3.12
C GLU A 81 4.89 4.18 3.45
N LEU A 82 3.78 3.47 3.70
CA LEU A 82 2.52 4.07 4.13
C LEU A 82 2.65 4.74 5.51
N GLU A 83 3.18 4.06 6.54
CA GLU A 83 3.44 4.68 7.86
C GLU A 83 4.38 5.89 7.76
N THR A 84 5.40 5.82 6.90
CA THR A 84 6.33 6.92 6.67
C THR A 84 5.65 8.11 6.01
N LEU A 85 4.66 7.86 5.14
CA LEU A 85 3.86 8.89 4.49
C LEU A 85 2.85 9.50 5.46
N GLU A 86 2.17 8.70 6.29
CA GLU A 86 1.26 9.15 7.34
C GLU A 86 1.97 10.06 8.36
N LYS A 87 3.17 9.69 8.82
CA LYS A 87 3.99 10.55 9.71
C LYS A 87 4.31 11.90 9.05
N LYS A 88 4.70 11.91 7.78
CA LYS A 88 4.98 13.15 7.04
C LYS A 88 3.72 14.00 6.85
N ILE A 89 2.56 13.40 6.63
CA ILE A 89 1.28 14.10 6.57
C ILE A 89 0.97 14.74 7.92
N ALA A 90 1.06 13.99 9.02
CA ALA A 90 0.80 14.51 10.37
C ALA A 90 1.78 15.64 10.77
N GLU A 91 3.06 15.55 10.41
CA GLU A 91 4.04 16.62 10.61
C GLU A 91 3.71 17.88 9.80
N LEU A 92 3.27 17.72 8.54
CA LEU A 92 2.86 18.83 7.68
C LEU A 92 1.57 19.49 8.16
N GLU A 93 0.57 18.71 8.58
CA GLU A 93 -0.67 19.22 9.18
C GLU A 93 -0.37 20.02 10.46
N ALA A 94 0.49 19.48 11.34
CA ALA A 94 0.94 20.20 12.54
C ALA A 94 1.72 21.49 12.21
N ALA A 95 2.51 21.50 11.13
CA ALA A 95 3.24 22.68 10.66
C ALA A 95 2.30 23.75 10.06
N VAL A 96 1.25 23.34 9.34
CA VAL A 96 0.21 24.24 8.82
C VAL A 96 -0.60 24.85 9.96
N ALA A 97 -1.05 24.04 10.93
CA ALA A 97 -1.77 24.53 12.12
C ALA A 97 -0.95 25.54 12.96
N LYS A 98 0.37 25.36 13.04
CA LYS A 98 1.29 26.33 13.67
C LYS A 98 1.46 27.63 12.87
N LYS A 99 1.37 27.59 11.54
CA LYS A 99 1.40 28.80 10.70
C LYS A 99 0.10 29.61 10.80
N GLU A 100 -1.05 28.95 10.92
CA GLU A 100 -2.34 29.65 11.10
C GLU A 100 -2.47 30.31 12.48
N THR A 101 -2.00 29.66 13.53
CA THR A 101 -2.03 30.22 14.90
C THR A 101 -1.11 31.43 15.10
N THR A 102 -0.08 31.59 14.26
CA THR A 102 0.86 32.73 14.35
C THR A 102 0.28 34.03 13.77
N GLN A 103 -0.60 33.95 12.75
CA GLN A 103 -1.18 35.15 12.10
C GLN A 103 -2.29 35.85 12.91
N LYS A 104 -2.81 35.26 13.99
CA LYS A 104 -3.90 35.86 14.79
C LYS A 104 -3.43 36.82 15.89
N LYS A 105 -2.11 37.01 16.10
CA LYS A 105 -1.58 37.75 17.28
C LYS A 105 -1.12 39.19 17.04
N GLU A 106 -1.03 39.67 15.79
CA GLU A 106 -0.53 41.03 15.48
C GLU A 106 -1.64 42.11 15.39
N THR A 107 -2.92 41.74 15.26
CA THR A 107 -3.99 42.69 14.89
C THR A 107 -4.68 43.41 16.07
N THR A 108 -4.08 43.45 17.26
CA THR A 108 -4.72 44.04 18.47
C THR A 108 -3.90 45.14 19.17
N GLN A 109 -2.79 45.62 18.59
CA GLN A 109 -1.99 46.72 19.15
C GLN A 109 -1.76 47.87 18.15
N LYS A 110 -2.84 48.41 17.57
CA LYS A 110 -2.81 49.69 16.83
C LYS A 110 -4.15 50.44 16.87
N LYS A 111 -4.70 50.66 18.07
CA LYS A 111 -5.96 51.43 18.26
C LYS A 111 -5.81 52.73 19.09
N GLU A 112 -4.69 52.93 19.78
CA GLU A 112 -4.46 54.12 20.63
C GLU A 112 -3.15 54.85 20.31
N THR A 113 -3.14 55.62 19.21
CA THR A 113 -2.44 56.94 19.10
C THR A 113 -2.56 57.49 17.67
N THR A 114 -3.59 58.32 17.41
CA THR A 114 -3.55 59.55 16.58
C THR A 114 -4.95 60.14 16.39
N ALA A 115 -5.53 60.64 17.49
CA ALA A 115 -6.79 61.39 17.48
C ALA A 115 -6.55 62.87 17.83
N LYS A 116 -5.80 63.62 17.00
CA LYS A 116 -5.85 65.10 16.95
C LYS A 116 -5.08 65.71 15.77
N SER A 117 -5.67 66.77 15.20
CA SER A 117 -5.21 67.67 14.11
C SER A 117 -5.75 67.32 12.72
N LYS A 118 -6.98 67.72 12.34
CA LYS A 118 -7.49 69.06 11.90
C LYS A 118 -7.06 69.50 10.49
N THR A 119 -8.07 69.61 9.60
CA THR A 119 -8.24 70.57 8.46
C THR A 119 -7.02 70.81 7.55
N THR A 120 -6.98 70.34 6.30
CA THR A 120 -7.73 70.83 5.10
C THR A 120 -7.60 69.83 3.92
N ALA A 121 -8.30 69.85 2.76
CA ALA A 121 -9.54 70.52 2.28
C ALA A 121 -10.07 69.79 1.00
N LYS A 122 -10.59 70.54 0.00
CA LYS A 122 -11.15 70.15 -1.33
C LYS A 122 -10.89 71.36 -2.29
N PRO A 123 -11.22 71.40 -3.61
CA PRO A 123 -11.71 70.35 -4.54
C PRO A 123 -11.12 70.39 -5.98
N LYS A 124 -11.50 69.42 -6.83
CA LYS A 124 -11.89 69.49 -8.28
C LYS A 124 -11.96 68.05 -8.84
N THR A 125 -13.09 67.48 -9.29
CA THR A 125 -13.79 67.63 -10.60
C THR A 125 -12.82 67.52 -11.80
N THR A 126 -13.04 66.69 -12.84
CA THR A 126 -14.29 66.56 -13.64
C THR A 126 -14.33 65.28 -14.51
N LYS A 127 -15.56 64.80 -14.82
CA LYS A 127 -16.05 64.05 -16.02
C LYS A 127 -15.04 63.50 -17.06
N LYS A 128 -15.28 62.28 -17.61
CA LYS A 128 -16.03 62.05 -18.89
C LYS A 128 -16.01 60.59 -19.39
N THR A 129 -17.14 59.89 -19.18
CA THR A 129 -17.99 59.19 -20.18
C THR A 129 -17.44 58.41 -21.41
N THR A 130 -18.02 57.19 -21.58
CA THR A 130 -18.48 56.47 -22.82
C THR A 130 -17.57 55.60 -23.70
N LYS A 131 -18.12 54.39 -23.98
CA LYS A 131 -17.92 53.49 -25.16
C LYS A 131 -16.52 52.88 -25.35
N LYS A 132 -16.39 51.68 -25.92
CA LYS A 132 -17.31 50.92 -26.79
C LYS A 132 -17.31 49.44 -26.43
#